data_AF-A0A7X7LUS2-F1
#
_entry.id   AF-A0A7X7LUS2-F1
#
_cell.length_a   1.000
_cell.length_b   1.000
_cell.length_c   1.000
_cell.angle_alpha   90.00
_cell.angle_beta   90.00
_cell.angle_gamma   90.00
#
_symmetry.space_group_name_H-M   'P 1'
#
loop_
_entity.id
_entity.type
_entity.pdbx_description
1 polymer ?
#
loop_
_entity_poly.entity_id
_entity_poly.type
_entity_poly.pdbx_seq_one_letter_code
_entity_poly.pdbx_strand_id
1 'polypeptide(L)'
;FGHAGQEALNACMKDYGGFEHNLQSLRTVDLLEEHYAAFDGLNLMFETREGILKHCARTNAVHLGELGQRFLDGTQPSIEAQLANLADEIAYNNHDVDDGLRSGLITLEQLEAVPIFADNRREVEARWPGLGGRRLIHETIRRMIHLMVIDLLGQTRANIAAAGVETLADVHAAPRLAAYSDALLPRLQVLKRFLHENLYRHYQVLRMTNKARRIVTELFAAFMDDPRLLPPQYQAKAREDKPRVIADYIAGMTDRYAIREHRRLFAVGEIH
;
A
#
# COMPACT_ATOMS: atom_id res chain seq x y z
N PHE A 1 5.26 5.41 -7.67
CA PHE A 1 6.39 5.64 -6.75
C PHE A 1 6.00 5.40 -5.28
N GLY A 2 5.07 4.48 -5.00
CA GLY A 2 4.57 4.23 -3.64
C GLY A 2 4.15 5.51 -2.89
N HIS A 3 4.47 5.57 -1.59
CA HIS A 3 4.13 6.68 -0.71
C HIS A 3 4.64 8.04 -1.20
N ALA A 4 5.85 8.09 -1.79
CA ALA A 4 6.41 9.35 -2.30
C ALA A 4 5.51 10.00 -3.37
N GLY A 5 4.92 9.18 -4.24
CA GLY A 5 4.00 9.64 -5.27
C GLY A 5 2.67 10.11 -4.69
N GLN A 6 2.12 9.35 -3.74
CA GLN A 6 0.88 9.72 -3.04
C GLN A 6 1.02 11.06 -2.32
N GLU A 7 2.09 11.26 -1.54
CA GLU A 7 2.32 12.50 -0.81
C GLU A 7 2.47 13.70 -1.74
N ALA A 8 3.23 13.55 -2.83
CA ALA A 8 3.39 14.61 -3.83
C ALA A 8 2.07 14.95 -4.51
N LEU A 9 1.30 13.94 -4.92
CA LEU A 9 0.02 14.16 -5.60
C LEU A 9 -1.02 14.75 -4.64
N ASN A 10 -1.05 14.32 -3.38
CA ASN A 10 -1.90 14.91 -2.34
C ASN A 10 -1.55 16.36 -2.06
N ALA A 11 -0.26 16.70 -2.02
CA ALA A 11 0.17 18.10 -1.90
C ALA A 11 -0.30 18.95 -3.10
N CYS A 12 -0.21 18.40 -4.32
CA CYS A 12 -0.72 19.07 -5.53
C CYS A 12 -2.26 19.23 -5.52
N MET A 13 -2.96 18.24 -4.96
CA MET A 13 -4.42 18.20 -4.89
C MET A 13 -4.99 18.91 -3.65
N LYS A 14 -4.17 19.53 -2.81
CA LYS A 14 -4.61 20.10 -1.52
C LYS A 14 -5.79 21.07 -1.65
N ASP A 15 -5.77 21.93 -2.66
CA ASP A 15 -6.82 22.93 -2.91
C ASP A 15 -7.95 22.38 -3.81
N TYR A 16 -7.90 21.09 -4.17
CA TYR A 16 -8.78 20.40 -5.10
C TYR A 16 -9.39 19.11 -4.50
N GLY A 17 -9.60 19.09 -3.18
CA GLY A 17 -10.20 17.95 -2.47
C GLY A 17 -9.22 16.84 -2.06
N GLY A 18 -7.92 17.03 -2.27
CA GLY A 18 -6.87 16.10 -1.84
C GLY A 18 -6.75 14.83 -2.67
N PHE A 19 -5.78 14.00 -2.31
CA PHE A 19 -5.54 12.69 -2.90
C PHE A 19 -5.23 11.66 -1.82
N GLU A 20 -5.95 10.54 -1.84
CA GLU A 20 -5.77 9.44 -0.90
C GLU A 20 -5.87 8.12 -1.69
N HIS A 21 -4.95 7.19 -1.42
CA HIS A 21 -4.76 6.02 -2.26
C HIS A 21 -5.90 4.99 -2.17
N ASN A 22 -6.53 4.83 -0.99
CA ASN A 22 -7.69 3.93 -0.84
C ASN A 22 -8.90 4.48 -1.60
N LEU A 23 -9.13 5.79 -1.54
CA LEU A 23 -10.16 6.46 -2.35
C LEU A 23 -9.87 6.38 -3.84
N GLN A 24 -8.60 6.51 -4.25
CA GLN A 24 -8.23 6.34 -5.65
C GLN A 24 -8.44 4.90 -6.12
N SER A 25 -8.14 3.91 -5.26
CA SER A 25 -8.36 2.50 -5.57
C SER A 25 -9.86 2.21 -5.77
N LEU A 26 -10.70 2.74 -4.89
CA LEU A 26 -12.16 2.65 -5.02
C LEU A 26 -12.66 3.36 -6.28
N ARG A 27 -12.18 4.59 -6.54
CA ARG A 27 -12.50 5.35 -7.75
C ARG A 27 -12.11 4.61 -9.03
N THR A 28 -10.98 3.89 -9.01
CA THR A 28 -10.53 3.10 -10.16
C THR A 28 -11.56 2.03 -10.51
N VAL A 29 -11.96 1.22 -9.52
CA VAL A 29 -12.90 0.12 -9.74
C VAL A 29 -14.35 0.58 -9.90
N ASP A 30 -14.70 1.78 -9.45
CA ASP A 30 -16.06 2.31 -9.55
C ASP A 30 -16.30 3.17 -10.81
N LEU A 31 -15.26 3.82 -11.34
CA LEU A 31 -15.43 4.86 -12.36
C LEU A 31 -14.38 4.88 -13.48
N LEU A 32 -13.13 4.47 -13.23
CA LEU A 32 -12.05 4.69 -14.22
C LEU A 32 -11.85 3.52 -15.18
N GLU A 33 -12.11 2.29 -14.73
CA GLU A 33 -12.00 1.11 -15.58
C GLU A 33 -13.16 1.07 -16.58
N GLU A 34 -12.88 0.98 -17.87
CA GLU A 34 -13.87 1.00 -18.95
C GLU A 34 -13.87 -0.35 -19.69
N HIS A 35 -14.23 -1.42 -18.98
CA HIS A 35 -14.23 -2.80 -19.52
C HIS A 35 -15.60 -3.30 -19.99
N TYR A 36 -16.68 -2.60 -19.63
CA TYR A 36 -18.05 -3.01 -19.93
C TYR A 36 -18.77 -1.95 -20.75
N ALA A 37 -19.56 -2.37 -21.73
CA ALA A 37 -20.25 -1.45 -22.63
C ALA A 37 -21.42 -0.70 -21.96
N ALA A 38 -21.97 -1.23 -20.88
CA ALA A 38 -23.20 -0.73 -20.26
C ALA A 38 -22.97 0.26 -19.11
N PHE A 39 -21.76 0.29 -18.53
CA PHE A 39 -21.42 1.10 -17.36
C PHE A 39 -19.90 1.26 -17.24
N ASP A 40 -19.50 2.34 -16.58
CA ASP A 40 -18.12 2.55 -16.14
C ASP A 40 -17.81 1.76 -14.87
N GLY A 41 -16.52 1.52 -14.61
CA GLY A 41 -16.05 0.70 -13.51
C GLY A 41 -16.18 -0.81 -13.75
N LEU A 42 -15.97 -1.57 -12.69
CA LEU A 42 -15.97 -3.02 -12.68
C LEU A 42 -17.24 -3.61 -12.05
N ASN A 43 -18.12 -2.77 -11.50
CA ASN A 43 -19.34 -3.17 -10.80
C ASN A 43 -19.09 -4.28 -9.75
N LEU A 44 -18.06 -4.06 -8.91
CA LEU A 44 -17.70 -5.00 -7.85
C LEU A 44 -18.75 -5.03 -6.74
N MET A 45 -18.92 -6.20 -6.12
CA MET A 45 -19.79 -6.36 -4.95
C MET A 45 -19.35 -5.44 -3.80
N PHE A 46 -20.31 -5.06 -2.95
CA PHE A 46 -20.11 -4.15 -1.84
C PHE A 46 -18.94 -4.58 -0.94
N GLU A 47 -18.86 -5.86 -0.57
CA GLU A 47 -17.88 -6.41 0.36
C GLU A 47 -16.45 -6.32 -0.20
N THR A 48 -16.30 -6.45 -1.53
CA THR A 48 -15.00 -6.27 -2.17
C THR A 48 -14.56 -4.81 -2.12
N ARG A 49 -15.48 -3.88 -2.41
CA ARG A 49 -15.23 -2.43 -2.34
C ARG A 49 -14.94 -1.98 -0.91
N GLU A 50 -15.66 -2.55 0.06
CA GLU A 50 -15.39 -2.35 1.49
C GLU A 50 -13.98 -2.78 1.86
N GLY A 51 -13.54 -3.94 1.36
CA GLY A 51 -12.19 -4.46 1.60
C GLY A 51 -11.07 -3.63 0.97
N ILE A 52 -11.33 -2.99 -0.18
CA ILE A 52 -10.39 -2.04 -0.81
C ILE A 52 -10.19 -0.80 0.07
N LEU A 53 -11.28 -0.28 0.63
CA LEU A 53 -11.27 0.97 1.39
C LEU A 53 -10.73 0.75 2.82
N LYS A 54 -9.43 0.51 3.00
CA LYS A 54 -8.84 0.15 4.31
C LYS A 54 -9.02 1.23 5.39
N HIS A 55 -8.80 2.48 5.02
CA HIS A 55 -8.90 3.64 5.90
C HIS A 55 -9.57 4.80 5.16
N CYS A 56 -10.42 5.54 5.86
CA CYS A 56 -11.07 6.72 5.31
C CYS A 56 -11.27 7.76 6.42
N ALA A 57 -10.87 9.00 6.15
CA ALA A 57 -11.15 10.12 7.04
C ALA A 57 -12.67 10.36 7.10
N ARG A 58 -13.20 10.73 8.27
CA ARG A 58 -14.64 11.03 8.44
C ARG A 58 -15.16 12.06 7.44
N THR A 59 -14.35 13.07 7.11
CA THR A 59 -14.67 14.11 6.11
C THR A 59 -14.88 13.56 4.71
N ASN A 60 -14.25 12.44 4.36
CA ASN A 60 -14.42 11.80 3.07
C ASN A 60 -15.53 10.74 3.15
N ALA A 61 -15.63 10.03 4.27
CA ALA A 61 -16.62 8.98 4.49
C ALA A 61 -18.07 9.45 4.30
N VAL A 62 -18.40 10.70 4.68
CA VAL A 62 -19.75 11.27 4.47
C VAL A 62 -20.17 11.34 3.00
N HIS A 63 -19.22 11.26 2.06
CA HIS A 63 -19.48 11.32 0.61
C HIS A 63 -19.52 9.93 -0.05
N LEU A 64 -19.32 8.85 0.71
CA LEU A 64 -19.21 7.48 0.17
C LEU A 64 -20.48 6.63 0.37
N GLY A 65 -21.57 7.22 0.85
CA GLY A 65 -22.81 6.49 1.13
C GLY A 65 -22.60 5.33 2.09
N GLU A 66 -23.19 4.17 1.78
CA GLU A 66 -23.13 2.97 2.63
C GLU A 66 -21.70 2.49 2.93
N LEU A 67 -20.76 2.62 1.97
CA LEU A 67 -19.36 2.25 2.18
C LEU A 67 -18.67 3.15 3.22
N GLY A 68 -19.08 4.41 3.29
CA GLY A 68 -18.54 5.39 4.23
C GLY A 68 -19.08 5.21 5.64
N GLN A 69 -20.30 4.67 5.77
CA GLN A 69 -21.04 4.60 7.03
C GLN A 69 -20.24 3.92 8.14
N ARG A 70 -19.49 2.86 7.82
CA ARG A 70 -18.65 2.15 8.79
C ARG A 70 -17.63 3.05 9.51
N PHE A 71 -17.08 4.05 8.82
CA PHE A 71 -16.09 4.96 9.40
C PHE A 71 -16.75 6.04 10.29
N LEU A 72 -18.01 6.35 10.01
CA LEU A 72 -18.80 7.29 10.81
C LEU A 72 -19.23 6.63 12.12
N ASP A 73 -19.68 5.38 12.02
CA ASP A 73 -20.19 4.59 13.15
C ASP A 73 -19.08 3.88 13.94
N GLY A 74 -17.90 3.73 13.34
CA GLY A 74 -16.78 3.02 13.96
C GLY A 74 -16.91 1.50 13.93
N THR A 75 -17.70 0.95 13.01
CA THR A 75 -17.86 -0.50 12.82
C THR A 75 -16.68 -1.10 12.07
N GLN A 76 -16.51 -2.42 12.21
CA GLN A 76 -15.43 -3.15 11.53
C GLN A 76 -15.86 -3.64 10.13
N PRO A 77 -14.90 -3.83 9.20
CA PRO A 77 -15.12 -4.61 7.98
C PRO A 77 -15.47 -6.07 8.26
N SER A 78 -15.87 -6.78 7.20
CA SER A 78 -15.72 -8.24 7.09
C SER A 78 -14.34 -8.76 7.54
N ILE A 79 -14.27 -10.01 8.03
CA ILE A 79 -13.01 -10.62 8.49
C ILE A 79 -12.00 -10.72 7.33
N GLU A 80 -12.48 -11.00 6.12
CA GLU A 80 -11.69 -11.06 4.88
C GLU A 80 -10.98 -9.74 4.61
N ALA A 81 -11.68 -8.61 4.74
CA ALA A 81 -11.09 -7.28 4.59
C ALA A 81 -10.09 -6.97 5.72
N GLN A 82 -10.37 -7.39 6.96
CA GLN A 82 -9.42 -7.25 8.06
C GLN A 82 -8.13 -8.07 7.83
N LEU A 83 -8.28 -9.29 7.29
CA LEU A 83 -7.18 -10.20 6.95
C LEU A 83 -6.36 -9.68 5.76
N ALA A 84 -7.01 -9.15 4.71
CA ALA A 84 -6.33 -8.59 3.56
C ALA A 84 -5.34 -7.48 3.96
N ASN A 85 -5.72 -6.65 4.93
CA ASN A 85 -4.82 -5.61 5.46
C ASN A 85 -3.59 -6.20 6.18
N LEU A 86 -3.78 -7.27 6.96
CA LEU A 86 -2.67 -7.91 7.67
C LEU A 86 -1.80 -8.76 6.73
N ALA A 87 -2.39 -9.38 5.71
CA ALA A 87 -1.67 -10.12 4.68
C ALA A 87 -0.75 -9.19 3.87
N ASP A 88 -1.23 -7.99 3.53
CA ASP A 88 -0.41 -6.95 2.89
C ASP A 88 0.77 -6.54 3.78
N GLU A 89 0.52 -6.35 5.08
CA GLU A 89 1.59 -6.07 6.06
C GLU A 89 2.62 -7.21 6.17
N ILE A 90 2.19 -8.48 6.16
CA ILE A 90 3.10 -9.64 6.14
C ILE A 90 3.99 -9.59 4.89
N ALA A 91 3.38 -9.41 3.72
CA ALA A 91 4.10 -9.39 2.46
C ALA A 91 5.11 -8.24 2.41
N TYR A 92 4.65 -7.02 2.71
CA TYR A 92 5.44 -5.80 2.61
C TYR A 92 6.67 -5.83 3.54
N ASN A 93 6.49 -6.10 4.84
CA ASN A 93 7.60 -6.11 5.79
C ASN A 93 8.68 -7.15 5.45
N ASN A 94 8.27 -8.33 4.98
CA ASN A 94 9.20 -9.42 4.65
C ASN A 94 9.91 -9.17 3.30
N HIS A 95 9.21 -8.63 2.30
CA HIS A 95 9.82 -8.25 1.04
C HIS A 95 10.79 -7.07 1.22
N ASP A 96 10.51 -6.12 2.09
CA ASP A 96 11.43 -5.01 2.37
C ASP A 96 12.71 -5.48 3.06
N VAL A 97 12.64 -6.50 3.91
CA VAL A 97 13.85 -7.16 4.46
C VAL A 97 14.65 -7.81 3.34
N ASP A 98 14.01 -8.57 2.44
CA ASP A 98 14.69 -9.22 1.31
C ASP A 98 15.33 -8.18 0.38
N ASP A 99 14.56 -7.16 -0.02
CA ASP A 99 15.00 -6.10 -0.92
C ASP A 99 16.10 -5.25 -0.31
N GLY A 100 16.00 -4.93 0.98
CA GLY A 100 17.03 -4.21 1.72
C GLY A 100 18.36 -4.98 1.75
N LEU A 101 18.32 -6.29 2.02
CA LEU A 101 19.50 -7.15 1.99
C LEU A 101 20.06 -7.31 0.57
N ARG A 102 19.18 -7.54 -0.41
CA ARG A 102 19.55 -7.74 -1.82
C ARG A 102 20.21 -6.51 -2.44
N SER A 103 19.74 -5.32 -2.07
CA SER A 103 20.30 -4.04 -2.51
C SER A 103 21.54 -3.62 -1.71
N GLY A 104 21.86 -4.32 -0.61
CA GLY A 104 22.96 -3.98 0.29
C GLY A 104 22.72 -2.72 1.11
N LEU A 105 21.46 -2.26 1.21
CA LEU A 105 21.09 -1.09 2.00
C LEU A 105 21.03 -1.40 3.50
N ILE A 106 20.75 -2.66 3.84
CA ILE A 106 20.86 -3.20 5.19
C ILE A 106 21.71 -4.48 5.16
N THR A 107 22.34 -4.83 6.27
CA THR A 107 23.20 -6.01 6.38
C THR A 107 22.61 -7.07 7.32
N LEU A 108 23.12 -8.30 7.23
CA LEU A 108 22.72 -9.39 8.13
C LEU A 108 23.06 -9.06 9.58
N GLU A 109 24.21 -8.43 9.82
CA GLU A 109 24.67 -8.03 11.14
C GLU A 109 23.73 -7.00 11.78
N GLN A 110 23.19 -6.06 10.99
CA GLN A 110 22.19 -5.12 11.48
C GLN A 110 20.88 -5.82 11.86
N LEU A 111 20.46 -6.81 11.06
CA LEU A 111 19.23 -7.57 11.32
C LEU A 111 19.33 -8.53 12.52
N GLU A 112 20.53 -8.82 13.03
CA GLU A 112 20.68 -9.54 14.30
C GLU A 112 20.06 -8.80 15.49
N ALA A 113 19.95 -7.47 15.41
CA ALA A 113 19.27 -6.67 16.42
C ALA A 113 17.74 -6.78 16.35
N VAL A 114 17.18 -7.43 15.32
CA VAL A 114 15.74 -7.61 15.10
C VAL A 114 15.34 -9.03 15.54
N PRO A 115 14.66 -9.20 16.70
CA PRO A 115 14.44 -10.53 17.28
C PRO A 115 13.74 -11.52 16.36
N ILE A 116 12.70 -11.08 15.64
CA ILE A 116 11.97 -11.96 14.72
C ILE A 116 12.87 -12.49 13.60
N PHE A 117 13.83 -11.70 13.12
CA PHE A 117 14.78 -12.15 12.10
C PHE A 117 15.84 -13.07 12.71
N ALA A 118 16.49 -12.62 13.79
CA ALA A 118 17.59 -13.33 14.43
C ALA A 118 17.18 -14.73 14.90
N ASP A 119 16.00 -14.87 15.53
CA ASP A 119 15.53 -16.16 16.02
C ASP A 119 15.22 -17.12 14.88
N ASN A 120 14.55 -16.65 13.83
CA ASN A 120 14.27 -17.48 12.64
C ASN A 120 15.57 -17.87 11.91
N ARG A 121 16.57 -16.97 11.83
CA ARG A 121 17.87 -17.29 11.25
C ARG A 121 18.59 -18.38 12.04
N ARG A 122 18.62 -18.28 13.38
CA ARG A 122 19.22 -19.30 14.26
C ARG A 122 18.55 -20.66 14.07
N GLU A 123 17.23 -20.70 13.93
CA GLU A 123 16.52 -21.96 13.63
C GLU A 123 16.90 -22.55 12.27
N VAL A 124 17.10 -21.71 11.24
CA VAL A 124 17.60 -22.15 9.93
C VAL A 124 19.00 -22.73 10.07
N GLU A 125 19.90 -22.04 10.74
CA GLU A 125 21.30 -22.49 10.91
C GLU A 125 21.40 -23.78 11.73
N ALA A 126 20.58 -23.93 12.76
CA ALA A 126 20.52 -25.15 13.55
C ALA A 126 20.04 -26.36 12.71
N ARG A 127 19.07 -26.13 11.80
CA ARG A 127 18.52 -27.19 10.94
C ARG A 127 19.39 -27.48 9.70
N TRP A 128 20.12 -26.48 9.22
CA TRP A 128 21.00 -26.58 8.07
C TRP A 128 22.37 -25.94 8.36
N PRO A 129 23.24 -26.63 9.13
CA PRO A 129 24.56 -26.10 9.48
C PRO A 129 25.40 -25.77 8.24
N GLY A 130 26.02 -24.59 8.22
CA GLY A 130 26.84 -24.12 7.10
C GLY A 130 26.05 -23.51 5.93
N LEU A 131 24.72 -23.39 6.03
CA LEU A 131 23.94 -22.67 5.04
C LEU A 131 24.25 -21.17 5.08
N GLY A 132 24.62 -20.59 3.94
CA GLY A 132 24.94 -19.18 3.83
C GLY A 132 24.35 -18.51 2.59
N GLY A 133 24.66 -17.22 2.44
CA GLY A 133 24.25 -16.41 1.29
C GLY A 133 22.74 -16.32 1.11
N ARG A 134 22.28 -16.23 -0.15
CA ARG A 134 20.86 -16.02 -0.48
C ARG A 134 19.93 -17.11 0.03
N ARG A 135 20.40 -18.36 0.13
CA ARG A 135 19.56 -19.47 0.62
C ARG A 135 19.22 -19.29 2.10
N LEU A 136 20.18 -18.87 2.91
CA LEU A 136 19.95 -18.55 4.32
C LEU A 136 18.91 -17.43 4.47
N ILE A 137 19.03 -16.36 3.67
CA ILE A 137 18.08 -15.24 3.67
C ILE A 137 16.68 -15.71 3.30
N HIS A 138 16.52 -16.40 2.16
CA HIS A 138 15.21 -16.86 1.71
C HIS A 138 14.54 -17.81 2.71
N GLU A 139 15.28 -18.74 3.31
CA GLU A 139 14.73 -19.66 4.31
C GLU A 139 14.37 -18.96 5.63
N THR A 140 15.14 -17.94 6.02
CA THR A 140 14.82 -17.11 7.18
C THR A 140 13.53 -16.34 6.95
N ILE A 141 13.39 -15.66 5.82
CA ILE A 141 12.20 -14.87 5.47
C ILE A 141 10.97 -15.77 5.30
N ARG A 142 11.11 -16.93 4.64
CA ARG A 142 10.04 -17.94 4.52
C ARG A 142 9.50 -18.35 5.90
N ARG A 143 10.39 -18.56 6.87
CA ARG A 143 10.01 -18.93 8.24
C ARG A 143 9.40 -17.77 9.02
N MET A 144 9.88 -16.54 8.81
CA MET A 144 9.23 -15.35 9.37
C MET A 144 7.78 -15.22 8.87
N ILE A 145 7.54 -15.36 7.56
CA ILE A 145 6.19 -15.38 6.98
C ILE A 145 5.35 -16.49 7.61
N HIS A 146 5.90 -17.71 7.72
CA HIS A 146 5.21 -18.83 8.35
C HIS A 146 4.80 -18.51 9.80
N LEU A 147 5.73 -18.00 10.61
CA LEU A 147 5.46 -17.60 12.00
C LEU A 147 4.32 -16.58 12.08
N MET A 148 4.37 -15.53 11.25
CA MET A 148 3.36 -14.47 11.24
C MET A 148 1.99 -15.01 10.82
N VAL A 149 1.93 -15.87 9.81
CA VAL A 149 0.68 -16.48 9.32
C VAL A 149 0.08 -17.41 10.38
N ILE A 150 0.88 -18.28 10.99
CA ILE A 150 0.38 -19.22 12.01
C ILE A 150 -0.12 -18.48 13.24
N ASP A 151 0.61 -17.46 13.69
CA ASP A 151 0.19 -16.60 14.82
C ASP A 151 -1.14 -15.88 14.50
N LEU A 152 -1.21 -15.23 13.34
CA LEU A 152 -2.42 -14.53 12.89
C LEU A 152 -3.63 -15.46 12.85
N LEU A 153 -3.48 -16.66 12.27
CA LEU A 153 -4.56 -17.65 12.21
C LEU A 153 -4.98 -18.10 13.61
N GLY A 154 -4.02 -18.41 14.48
CA GLY A 154 -4.28 -18.84 15.85
C GLY A 154 -5.05 -17.79 16.66
N GLN A 155 -4.53 -16.56 16.68
CA GLN A 155 -5.14 -15.46 17.43
C GLN A 155 -6.50 -15.05 16.86
N THR A 156 -6.64 -14.98 15.53
CA THR A 156 -7.92 -14.64 14.89
C THR A 156 -9.00 -15.67 15.22
N ARG A 157 -8.67 -16.97 15.23
CA ARG A 157 -9.62 -18.02 15.62
C ARG A 157 -10.03 -17.90 17.09
N ALA A 158 -9.09 -17.58 17.99
CA ALA A 158 -9.39 -17.35 19.38
C ALA A 158 -10.32 -16.14 19.58
N ASN A 159 -10.08 -15.05 18.84
CA ASN A 159 -10.91 -13.84 18.88
C ASN A 159 -12.33 -14.11 18.39
N ILE A 160 -12.49 -14.82 17.26
CA ILE A 160 -13.79 -15.21 16.71
C ILE A 160 -14.57 -16.05 17.73
N ALA A 161 -13.92 -17.06 18.33
CA ALA A 161 -14.56 -17.93 19.32
C ALA A 161 -14.96 -17.16 20.59
N ALA A 162 -14.11 -16.23 21.06
CA ALA A 162 -14.39 -15.41 22.25
C ALA A 162 -15.50 -14.38 22.00
N ALA A 163 -15.58 -13.82 20.79
CA ALA A 163 -16.61 -12.86 20.42
C ALA A 163 -17.97 -13.53 20.10
N GLY A 164 -17.97 -14.84 19.79
CA GLY A 164 -19.20 -15.58 19.50
C GLY A 164 -19.92 -15.09 18.24
N VAL A 165 -19.18 -14.61 17.23
CA VAL A 165 -19.78 -14.10 15.99
C VAL A 165 -20.31 -15.24 15.13
N GLU A 166 -21.55 -15.11 14.64
CA GLU A 166 -22.20 -16.10 13.76
C GLU A 166 -22.60 -15.49 12.42
N THR A 167 -22.76 -14.17 12.36
CA THR A 167 -23.21 -13.42 11.19
C THR A 167 -22.26 -12.28 10.83
N LEU A 168 -22.38 -11.75 9.60
CA LEU A 168 -21.63 -10.57 9.19
C LEU A 168 -21.97 -9.33 10.03
N ALA A 169 -23.22 -9.20 10.48
CA ALA A 169 -23.64 -8.11 11.35
C ALA A 169 -22.91 -8.17 12.70
N ASP A 170 -22.70 -9.37 13.25
CA ASP A 170 -21.92 -9.55 14.48
C ASP A 170 -20.46 -9.14 14.28
N VAL A 171 -19.87 -9.47 13.13
CA VAL A 171 -18.51 -9.06 12.77
C VAL A 171 -18.38 -7.54 12.72
N HIS A 172 -19.33 -6.85 12.10
CA HIS A 172 -19.32 -5.39 12.01
C HIS A 172 -19.43 -4.71 13.39
N ALA A 173 -20.21 -5.30 14.30
CA ALA A 173 -20.41 -4.79 15.65
C ALA A 173 -19.30 -5.18 16.63
N ALA A 174 -18.54 -6.24 16.34
CA ALA A 174 -17.48 -6.73 17.20
C ALA A 174 -16.22 -5.83 17.17
N PRO A 175 -15.34 -5.93 18.19
CA PRO A 175 -13.97 -5.45 18.07
C PRO A 175 -13.24 -6.12 16.89
N ARG A 176 -12.11 -5.56 16.47
CA ARG A 176 -11.28 -6.15 15.41
C ARG A 176 -10.93 -7.61 15.76
N LEU A 177 -11.32 -8.53 14.89
CA LEU A 177 -11.18 -9.96 15.11
C LEU A 177 -9.86 -10.49 14.53
N ALA A 178 -9.45 -10.01 13.34
CA ALA A 178 -8.17 -10.39 12.76
C ALA A 178 -7.04 -9.59 13.41
N ALA A 179 -6.16 -10.29 14.14
CA ALA A 179 -5.06 -9.70 14.90
C ALA A 179 -3.91 -10.69 15.10
N TYR A 180 -2.72 -10.16 15.34
CA TYR A 180 -1.59 -10.93 15.89
C TYR A 180 -1.74 -11.09 17.40
N SER A 181 -1.07 -12.09 17.96
CA SER A 181 -0.99 -12.26 19.41
C SER A 181 -0.19 -11.12 20.08
N ASP A 182 -0.48 -10.89 21.36
CA ASP A 182 0.26 -9.92 22.19
C ASP A 182 1.75 -10.27 22.30
N ALA A 183 2.12 -11.54 22.10
CA ALA A 183 3.50 -11.99 22.12
C ALA A 183 4.27 -11.63 20.84
N LEU A 184 3.60 -11.65 19.67
CA LEU A 184 4.25 -11.36 18.40
C LEU A 184 4.33 -9.85 18.12
N LEU A 185 3.33 -9.07 18.55
CA LEU A 185 3.22 -7.64 18.25
C LEU A 185 4.50 -6.82 18.59
N PRO A 186 5.12 -6.93 19.78
CA PRO A 186 6.33 -6.17 20.09
C PRO A 186 7.49 -6.50 19.16
N ARG A 187 7.62 -7.75 18.70
CA ARG A 187 8.69 -8.17 17.78
C ARG A 187 8.50 -7.56 16.40
N LEU A 188 7.26 -7.48 15.93
CA LEU A 188 6.92 -6.81 14.67
C LEU A 188 7.13 -5.29 14.74
N GLN A 189 6.85 -4.66 15.88
CA GLN A 189 7.13 -3.24 16.09
C GLN A 189 8.64 -2.93 16.03
N VAL A 190 9.49 -3.81 16.56
CA VAL A 190 10.94 -3.69 16.43
C VAL A 190 11.37 -3.78 14.97
N LEU A 191 10.85 -4.76 14.21
CA LEU A 191 11.13 -4.89 12.78
C LEU A 191 10.70 -3.62 12.00
N LYS A 192 9.47 -3.14 12.21
CA LYS A 192 8.95 -1.92 11.56
C LYS A 192 9.84 -0.71 11.84
N ARG A 193 10.25 -0.53 13.10
CA ARG A 193 11.15 0.57 13.50
C ARG A 193 12.51 0.45 12.82
N PHE A 194 13.08 -0.75 12.80
CA PHE A 194 14.34 -1.02 12.13
C PHE A 194 14.28 -0.67 10.63
N LEU A 195 13.25 -1.15 9.91
CA LEU A 195 13.07 -0.84 8.48
C LEU A 195 12.89 0.67 8.25
N HIS A 196 12.13 1.33 9.10
CA HIS A 196 11.96 2.78 9.00
C HIS A 196 13.28 3.54 9.16
N GLU A 197 14.09 3.20 10.16
CA GLU A 197 15.35 3.88 10.45
C GLU A 197 16.45 3.56 9.44
N ASN A 198 16.58 2.30 9.02
CA ASN A 198 17.73 1.81 8.27
C ASN A 198 17.46 1.66 6.77
N LEU A 199 16.21 1.45 6.35
CA LEU A 199 15.84 1.30 4.94
C LEU A 199 15.16 2.56 4.41
N TYR A 200 14.01 2.96 4.96
CA TYR A 200 13.22 4.06 4.37
C TYR A 200 13.91 5.43 4.51
N ARG A 201 14.69 5.64 5.58
CA ARG A 201 15.50 6.85 5.77
C ARG A 201 16.91 6.74 5.17
N HIS A 202 17.23 5.64 4.50
CA HIS A 202 18.51 5.50 3.83
C HIS A 202 18.67 6.54 2.72
N TYR A 203 19.85 7.17 2.60
CA TYR A 203 20.05 8.31 1.70
C TYR A 203 19.77 7.98 0.22
N GLN A 204 20.02 6.74 -0.21
CA GLN A 204 19.72 6.30 -1.58
C GLN A 204 18.21 6.23 -1.84
N VAL A 205 17.45 5.73 -0.85
CA VAL A 205 15.98 5.68 -0.90
C VAL A 205 15.42 7.10 -0.90
N LEU A 206 15.91 7.96 0.00
CA LEU A 206 15.50 9.37 0.06
C LEU A 206 15.80 10.14 -1.24
N ARG A 207 16.93 9.86 -1.91
CA ARG A 207 17.23 10.43 -3.23
C ARG A 207 16.19 10.04 -4.27
N MET A 208 15.75 8.78 -4.28
CA MET A 208 14.70 8.31 -5.19
C MET A 208 13.33 8.90 -4.83
N THR A 209 13.00 8.97 -3.55
CA THR A 209 11.80 9.65 -3.04
C THR A 209 11.73 11.11 -3.51
N ASN A 210 12.82 11.87 -3.38
CA ASN A 210 12.84 13.27 -3.84
C ASN A 210 12.68 13.40 -5.36
N LYS A 211 13.30 12.51 -6.15
CA LYS A 211 13.11 12.48 -7.60
C LYS A 211 11.67 12.16 -7.98
N ALA A 212 11.06 11.17 -7.32
CA ALA A 212 9.66 10.79 -7.54
C ALA A 212 8.70 11.95 -7.24
N ARG A 213 8.87 12.62 -6.10
CA ARG A 213 8.07 13.80 -5.75
C ARG A 213 8.17 14.89 -6.82
N ARG A 214 9.40 15.21 -7.24
CA ARG A 214 9.65 16.19 -8.30
C ARG A 214 8.94 15.83 -9.61
N ILE A 215 9.07 14.57 -10.06
CA ILE A 215 8.42 14.08 -11.28
C ILE A 215 6.90 14.27 -11.20
N VAL A 216 6.27 13.83 -10.11
CA VAL A 216 4.81 13.95 -9.93
C VAL A 216 4.37 15.41 -9.92
N THR A 217 5.06 16.27 -9.17
CA THR A 217 4.73 17.70 -9.09
C THR A 217 4.90 18.42 -10.43
N GLU A 218 6.00 18.17 -11.14
CA GLU A 218 6.26 18.80 -12.45
C GLU A 218 5.27 18.31 -13.51
N LEU A 219 4.94 17.00 -13.54
CA LEU A 219 3.89 16.46 -14.41
C LEU A 219 2.52 17.11 -14.11
N PHE A 220 2.12 17.15 -12.84
CA PHE A 220 0.85 17.75 -12.45
C PHE A 220 0.78 19.22 -12.86
N ALA A 221 1.84 20.00 -12.61
CA ALA A 221 1.91 21.41 -12.97
C ALA A 221 1.82 21.62 -14.49
N ALA A 222 2.54 20.84 -15.29
CA ALA A 222 2.51 20.95 -16.76
C ALA A 222 1.10 20.68 -17.31
N PHE A 223 0.42 19.63 -16.84
CA PHE A 223 -0.93 19.33 -17.29
C PHE A 223 -1.97 20.33 -16.77
N MET A 224 -1.74 20.93 -15.59
CA MET A 224 -2.60 21.99 -15.07
C MET A 224 -2.49 23.29 -15.88
N ASP A 225 -1.27 23.61 -16.34
CA ASP A 225 -0.98 24.78 -17.17
C ASP A 225 -1.54 24.62 -18.59
N ASP A 226 -1.27 23.48 -19.24
CA ASP A 226 -1.81 23.16 -20.56
C ASP A 226 -2.40 21.74 -20.63
N PRO A 227 -3.74 21.60 -20.48
CA PRO A 227 -4.43 20.32 -20.58
C PRO A 227 -4.27 19.61 -21.93
N ARG A 228 -3.86 20.31 -23.00
CA ARG A 228 -3.63 19.71 -24.31
C ARG A 228 -2.41 18.77 -24.32
N LEU A 229 -1.57 18.84 -23.29
CA LEU A 229 -0.45 17.92 -23.08
C LEU A 229 -0.90 16.55 -22.55
N LEU A 230 -2.13 16.43 -22.03
CA LEU A 230 -2.69 15.13 -21.65
C LEU A 230 -2.98 14.27 -22.90
N PRO A 231 -3.05 12.94 -22.78
CA PRO A 231 -3.56 12.10 -23.85
C PRO A 231 -5.01 12.47 -24.22
N PRO A 232 -5.42 12.37 -25.50
CA PRO A 232 -6.71 12.88 -25.99
C PRO A 232 -7.93 12.45 -25.17
N GLN A 233 -7.96 11.20 -24.69
CA GLN A 233 -9.06 10.66 -23.88
C GLN A 233 -9.21 11.37 -22.52
N TYR A 234 -8.13 11.91 -21.95
CA TYR A 234 -8.17 12.69 -20.71
C TYR A 234 -8.41 14.18 -20.97
N GLN A 235 -8.08 14.71 -22.15
CA GLN A 235 -8.31 16.12 -22.49
C GLN A 235 -9.79 16.49 -22.46
N ALA A 236 -10.67 15.60 -22.94
CA ALA A 236 -12.11 15.83 -22.92
C ALA A 236 -12.65 15.87 -21.48
N LYS A 237 -12.30 14.87 -20.66
CA LYS A 237 -12.72 14.77 -19.25
C LYS A 237 -12.20 15.94 -18.41
N ALA A 238 -10.99 16.45 -18.72
CA ALA A 238 -10.39 17.58 -18.02
C ALA A 238 -11.17 18.90 -18.17
N ARG A 239 -12.16 18.99 -19.07
CA ARG A 239 -13.06 20.16 -19.16
C ARG A 239 -14.02 20.26 -17.98
N GLU A 240 -14.32 19.14 -17.33
CA GLU A 240 -15.28 19.07 -16.21
C GLU A 240 -14.56 19.25 -14.87
N ASP A 241 -13.54 18.41 -14.62
CA ASP A 241 -12.72 18.47 -13.40
C ASP A 241 -11.25 18.27 -13.74
N LYS A 242 -10.61 19.36 -14.19
CA LYS A 242 -9.21 19.36 -14.62
C LYS A 242 -8.27 18.76 -13.55
N PRO A 243 -8.25 19.23 -12.29
CA PRO A 243 -7.32 18.71 -11.28
C PRO A 243 -7.52 17.21 -11.02
N ARG A 244 -8.76 16.74 -10.88
CA ARG A 244 -9.03 15.33 -10.61
C ARG A 244 -8.62 14.43 -11.76
N VAL A 245 -8.92 14.82 -13.01
CA VAL A 245 -8.56 14.04 -14.20
C VAL A 245 -7.04 13.93 -14.36
N ILE A 246 -6.30 15.00 -14.04
CA ILE A 246 -4.82 14.96 -14.03
C ILE A 246 -4.33 14.01 -12.93
N ALA A 247 -4.93 14.07 -11.74
CA ALA A 247 -4.57 13.15 -10.66
C ALA A 247 -4.87 11.69 -11.01
N ASP A 248 -6.02 11.41 -11.63
CA ASP A 248 -6.40 10.08 -12.12
C ASP A 248 -5.37 9.57 -13.15
N TYR A 249 -4.99 10.41 -14.12
CA TYR A 249 -3.98 10.06 -15.12
C TYR A 249 -2.61 9.78 -14.51
N ILE A 250 -2.11 10.65 -13.62
CA ILE A 250 -0.80 10.48 -12.97
C ILE A 250 -0.80 9.25 -12.04
N ALA A 251 -1.87 9.04 -11.28
CA ALA A 251 -2.00 7.89 -10.37
C ALA A 251 -2.06 6.56 -11.14
N GLY A 252 -2.60 6.56 -12.36
CA GLY A 252 -2.63 5.39 -13.25
C GLY A 252 -1.28 5.04 -13.91
N MET A 253 -0.24 5.86 -13.75
CA MET A 253 1.06 5.60 -14.35
C MET A 253 1.88 4.58 -13.56
N THR A 254 2.55 3.68 -14.27
CA THR A 254 3.69 2.95 -13.70
C THR A 254 4.89 3.89 -13.51
N ASP A 255 5.76 3.59 -12.54
CA ASP A 255 6.98 4.40 -12.27
C ASP A 255 7.84 4.61 -13.53
N ARG A 256 8.01 3.55 -14.33
CA ARG A 256 8.76 3.62 -15.59
C ARG A 256 8.08 4.52 -16.62
N TYR A 257 6.75 4.49 -16.69
CA TYR A 257 5.99 5.36 -17.58
C TYR A 257 6.10 6.82 -17.13
N ALA A 258 5.88 7.12 -15.85
CA ALA A 258 5.96 8.47 -15.31
C ALA A 258 7.34 9.11 -15.51
N ILE A 259 8.43 8.36 -15.29
CA ILE A 259 9.80 8.83 -15.58
C ILE A 259 9.97 9.18 -17.07
N ARG A 260 9.48 8.31 -17.96
CA ARG A 260 9.59 8.52 -19.41
C ARG A 260 8.76 9.71 -19.86
N GLU A 261 7.54 9.84 -19.35
CA GLU A 261 6.63 10.93 -19.70
C GLU A 261 7.17 12.28 -19.24
N HIS A 262 7.69 12.32 -18.01
CA HIS A 262 8.40 13.49 -17.50
C HIS A 262 9.59 13.89 -18.39
N ARG A 263 10.42 12.92 -18.82
CA ARG A 263 11.50 13.20 -19.76
C ARG A 263 11.02 13.77 -21.09
N ARG A 264 9.93 13.23 -21.66
CA ARG A 264 9.37 13.74 -22.92
C ARG A 264 8.92 15.19 -22.84
N LEU A 265 8.36 15.59 -21.70
CA LEU A 265 7.83 16.94 -21.50
C LEU A 265 8.92 17.97 -21.14
N PHE A 266 9.95 17.56 -20.39
CA PHE A 266 10.91 18.51 -19.81
C PHE A 266 12.34 18.41 -20.34
N ALA A 267 12.73 17.30 -20.98
CA ALA A 267 14.06 17.17 -21.58
C ALA A 267 14.04 17.64 -23.03
N VAL A 268 14.91 18.60 -23.35
CA VAL A 268 15.15 19.06 -24.73
C VAL A 268 16.24 18.16 -25.33
N GLY A 269 15.85 17.00 -25.93
CA GLY A 269 16.79 16.10 -26.63
C GLY A 269 16.27 14.69 -26.93
N GLU A 270 16.33 14.34 -28.23
CA GLU A 270 15.97 13.10 -28.96
C GLU A 270 14.73 12.32 -28.49
N ILE A 271 13.58 12.78 -29.01
CA ILE A 271 12.38 11.96 -29.18
C ILE A 271 12.62 11.04 -30.39
N HIS A 272 13.17 9.85 -30.13
CA HIS A 272 13.10 8.72 -31.07
C HIS A 272 12.40 7.54 -30.38
#